data_AF-A0A3M8CIY9-F1
#
_entry.id   AF-A0A3M8CIY9-F1
#
_cell.length_a   1.000
_cell.length_b   1.000
_cell.length_c   1.000
_cell.angle_alpha   90.00
_cell.angle_beta   90.00
_cell.angle_gamma   90.00
#
_symmetry.space_group_name_H-M   'P 1'
#
loop_
_entity.id
_entity.type
_entity.pdbx_description
1 polymer ?
#
loop_
_entity_poly.entity_id
_entity_poly.type
_entity_poly.pdbx_seq_one_letter_code
_entity_poly.pdbx_strand_id
1 'polypeptide(L)' 'MKRITFTTPEELVAHCLQEEVNLVIEYRDAANKQRQVILSGDRLREAATYLDYDKPEAYYRKDGIFFEVIAGWKRI' A
#
# COMPACT_ATOMS: atom_id res chain seq x y z
N MET A 1 -3.31 -11.99 11.04
CA MET A 1 -2.83 -11.38 9.78
C MET A 1 -3.77 -11.82 8.67
N LYS A 2 -4.24 -10.89 7.83
CA LYS A 2 -5.07 -11.16 6.65
C LYS A 2 -4.37 -10.62 5.41
N ARG A 3 -4.61 -11.23 4.26
CA ARG A 3 -4.19 -10.73 2.95
C ARG A 3 -5.40 -10.20 2.21
N ILE A 4 -5.26 -9.06 1.57
CA ILE A 4 -6.27 -8.48 0.69
C ILE A 4 -5.63 -8.12 -0.64
N THR A 5 -6.25 -8.55 -1.72
CA THR A 5 -5.76 -8.27 -3.08
C THR A 5 -6.67 -7.24 -3.71
N PHE A 6 -6.05 -6.21 -4.29
CA PHE A 6 -6.74 -5.21 -5.09
C PHE A 6 -6.31 -5.36 -6.54
N THR A 7 -7.25 -5.19 -7.46
CA THR A 7 -6.99 -5.39 -8.89
C THR A 7 -6.64 -4.10 -9.61
N THR A 8 -6.84 -2.95 -8.97
CA THR A 8 -6.41 -1.63 -9.45
C THR A 8 -5.92 -0.75 -8.28
N PRO A 9 -5.05 0.24 -8.54
CA PRO A 9 -4.68 1.24 -7.53
C PRO A 9 -5.88 2.02 -6.99
N GLU A 10 -6.86 2.31 -7.84
CA GLU A 10 -8.06 3.06 -7.47
C GLU A 10 -8.91 2.32 -6.44
N GLU A 11 -9.03 0.99 -6.56
CA GLU A 11 -9.70 0.14 -5.56
C GLU A 11 -9.00 0.21 -4.20
N LEU A 12 -7.66 0.16 -4.19
CA LEU A 12 -6.89 0.30 -2.95
C LEU A 12 -7.11 1.67 -2.30
N VAL A 13 -7.05 2.75 -3.08
CA VAL A 13 -7.26 4.11 -2.58
C VAL A 13 -8.67 4.28 -2.02
N ALA A 14 -9.68 3.85 -2.78
CA ALA A 14 -11.08 3.93 -2.36
C ALA A 14 -11.31 3.14 -1.07
N HIS A 15 -10.75 1.93 -0.97
CA HIS A 15 -10.82 1.11 0.24
C HIS A 15 -10.18 1.80 1.44
N CYS A 16 -8.96 2.32 1.31
CA CYS A 16 -8.29 2.99 2.42
C CYS A 16 -9.01 4.25 2.90
N LEU A 17 -9.61 5.02 1.97
CA LEU A 17 -10.44 6.18 2.29
C LEU A 17 -11.74 5.78 3.00
N GLN A 18 -12.46 4.78 2.48
CA GLN A 18 -13.72 4.32 3.04
C GLN A 18 -13.54 3.74 4.45
N GLU A 19 -12.47 3.00 4.66
CA GLU A 19 -12.18 2.35 5.94
C GLU A 19 -11.46 3.29 6.92
N GLU A 20 -11.14 4.51 6.50
CA GLU A 20 -10.41 5.54 7.24
C GLU A 20 -9.07 5.02 7.81
N VAL A 21 -8.34 4.24 7.00
CA VAL A 21 -7.06 3.63 7.40
C VAL A 21 -5.87 4.29 6.71
N ASN A 22 -4.74 4.30 7.42
CA ASN A 22 -3.46 4.71 6.86
C ASN A 22 -2.81 3.52 6.15
N LEU A 23 -2.37 3.74 4.92
CA LEU A 23 -1.61 2.75 4.15
C LEU A 23 -0.12 2.96 4.40
N VAL A 24 0.56 1.92 4.87
CA VAL A 24 2.01 1.89 5.00
C VAL A 24 2.59 1.15 3.80
N ILE A 25 3.62 1.71 3.17
CA ILE A 25 4.35 1.09 2.07
C ILE A 25 5.83 1.13 2.39
N GLU A 26 6.45 -0.04 2.44
CA GLU A 26 7.89 -0.24 2.51
C GLU A 26 8.42 -0.55 1.11
N TYR A 27 9.56 0.02 0.74
CA TYR A 27 10.15 -0.15 -0.59
C TYR A 27 11.66 0.11 -0.57
N ARG A 28 12.35 -0.24 -1.66
CA ARG A 28 13.76 0.13 -1.86
C ARG A 28 13.89 1.32 -2.81
N ASP A 29 14.59 2.36 -2.37
CA ASP A 29 14.88 3.52 -3.21
C ASP A 29 15.98 3.21 -4.26
N ALA A 30 16.26 4.18 -5.14
CA ALA A 30 17.28 4.03 -6.19
C ALA A 30 18.71 3.79 -5.65
N ALA A 31 18.97 4.11 -4.38
CA ALA A 31 20.22 3.81 -3.69
C ALA A 31 20.18 2.45 -2.96
N ASN A 32 19.18 1.62 -3.24
CA ASN A 32 18.93 0.32 -2.62
C ASN A 32 18.73 0.40 -1.09
N LYS A 33 18.32 1.56 -0.57
CA LYS A 33 18.00 1.73 0.85
C LYS A 33 16.53 1.42 1.10
N GLN A 34 16.25 0.72 2.19
CA GLN A 34 14.87 0.49 2.65
C GLN A 34 14.27 1.81 3.14
N ARG A 35 13.08 2.11 2.63
CA ARG A 35 12.27 3.29 2.95
C ARG A 35 10.88 2.83 3.34
N GLN A 36 10.21 3.68 4.10
CA GLN A 36 8.83 3.51 4.48
C GLN A 36 8.10 4.84 4.27
N VAL A 37 6.90 4.78 3.74
CA VAL A 37 5.97 5.91 3.68
C VAL A 37 4.65 5.51 4.32
N ILE A 38 4.00 6.47 4.98
CA ILE A 38 2.64 6.33 5.51
C ILE A 38 1.77 7.32 4.72
N LEU A 39 0.74 6.80 4.08
CA LEU A 39 -0.18 7.55 3.24
C LEU A 39 -1.56 7.58 3.88
N SER A 40 -2.20 8.75 3.83
CA SER A 40 -3.52 9.01 4.38
C SER A 40 -4.19 10.13 3.60
N GLY A 41 -5.53 10.17 3.62
CA GLY A 41 -6.32 11.18 2.90
C GLY A 41 -5.93 11.27 1.43
N ASP A 42 -5.75 12.48 0.91
CA ASP A 42 -5.40 12.73 -0.49
C ASP A 42 -4.08 12.09 -0.93
N ARG A 43 -3.14 11.87 0.00
CA ARG A 43 -1.84 11.24 -0.29
C ARG A 43 -1.96 9.77 -0.64
N LEU A 44 -3.09 9.13 -0.36
CA LEU A 44 -3.34 7.75 -0.81
C LEU A 44 -3.25 7.62 -2.33
N ARG A 45 -3.52 8.69 -3.09
CA ARG A 45 -3.35 8.71 -4.56
C ARG A 45 -1.90 8.49 -5.01
N GLU A 46 -0.92 8.73 -4.13
CA GLU A 46 0.50 8.46 -4.39
C GLU A 46 0.85 6.97 -4.25
N ALA A 47 -0.06 6.12 -3.74
CA ALA A 47 0.23 4.72 -3.40
C ALA A 47 0.77 3.91 -4.59
N ALA A 48 0.21 4.11 -5.79
CA ALA A 48 0.68 3.45 -7.01
C ALA A 48 2.17 3.72 -7.26
N THR A 49 2.60 4.98 -7.10
CA THR A 49 3.99 5.40 -7.29
C THR A 49 4.94 4.69 -6.34
N TYR A 50 4.57 4.55 -5.07
CA TYR A 50 5.41 3.85 -4.09
C TYR A 50 5.40 2.33 -4.29
N LEU A 51 4.25 1.78 -4.67
CA LEU A 51 4.13 0.38 -5.05
C LEU A 51 4.89 0.05 -6.32
N ASP A 52 5.28 1.04 -7.14
CA ASP A 52 6.09 0.86 -8.34
C ASP A 52 7.60 0.68 -8.09
N TYR A 53 8.08 0.98 -6.87
CA TYR A 53 9.48 0.75 -6.50
C TYR A 53 9.84 -0.75 -6.38
N ASP A 54 11.14 -1.03 -6.24
CA ASP A 54 11.64 -2.39 -6.05
C ASP A 54 11.28 -2.93 -4.65
N LYS A 55 10.92 -4.22 -4.63
CA LYS A 55 10.48 -4.99 -3.45
C LYS A 55 9.49 -4.21 -2.57
N PRO A 56 8.35 -3.78 -3.13
CA PRO A 56 7.36 -3.04 -2.38
C PRO A 56 6.55 -4.01 -1.50
N GLU A 57 6.35 -3.63 -0.24
CA GLU A 57 5.44 -4.29 0.69
C GLU A 57 4.45 -3.25 1.21
N ALA A 58 3.15 -3.56 1.16
CA ALA A 58 2.12 -2.63 1.62
C ALA A 58 1.21 -3.28 2.64
N TYR A 59 0.78 -2.51 3.64
CA TYR A 59 -0.11 -2.97 4.68
C TYR A 59 -0.85 -1.83 5.36
N TYR A 60 -1.94 -2.16 6.05
CA TYR A 60 -2.60 -1.28 6.99
C TYR A 60 -3.04 -2.07 8.24
N ARG A 61 -3.44 -1.34 9.28
CA ARG A 61 -4.04 -1.93 10.49
C ARG A 61 -5.43 -1.39 10.70
N LYS A 62 -6.37 -2.27 11.01
CA LYS A 62 -7.74 -1.93 11.39
C LYS A 62 -8.17 -2.86 12.52
N ASP A 63 -8.74 -2.30 13.59
CA ASP A 63 -9.28 -3.05 14.73
C ASP A 63 -8.30 -4.08 15.33
N GLY A 64 -7.02 -3.71 15.43
CA GLY A 64 -5.95 -4.61 15.93
C GLY A 64 -5.53 -5.71 14.95
N ILE A 65 -6.12 -5.78 13.76
CA ILE A 65 -5.79 -6.75 12.72
C ILE A 65 -4.82 -6.12 11.70
N PHE A 66 -3.77 -6.86 11.38
CA PHE A 66 -2.84 -6.53 10.30
C PHE A 66 -3.35 -7.07 8.95
N PHE A 67 -3.44 -6.20 7.95
CA PHE A 67 -3.83 -6.51 6.58
C PHE A 67 -2.65 -6.25 5.63
N GLU A 68 -2.11 -7.30 5.05
CA GLU A 68 -1.15 -7.23 3.95
C GLU A 68 -1.91 -6.94 2.65
N VAL A 69 -1.43 -5.95 1.90
CA VAL A 69 -2.01 -5.48 0.65
C VAL A 69 -1.23 -6.08 -0.51
N ILE A 70 -1.92 -6.84 -1.35
CA ILE A 70 -1.38 -7.43 -2.58
C ILE A 70 -1.83 -6.58 -3.77
N ALA A 71 -0.87 -5.95 -4.45
CA ALA A 71 -1.08 -5.16 -5.65
C ALA A 71 -1.29 -6.07 -6.88
N GLY A 72 -2.49 -6.63 -7.03
CA GLY A 72 -2.83 -7.61 -8.08
C GLY A 72 -2.77 -7.07 -9.51
N TRP A 73 -2.75 -5.75 -9.70
CA TRP A 73 -2.53 -5.13 -11.02
C TRP A 73 -1.08 -5.27 -11.50
N LYS A 74 -0.13 -5.40 -10.57
CA LYS A 74 1.26 -5.68 -10.92
C LYS A 74 1.34 -7.16 -11.30
N ARG A 75 1.11 -7.44 -12.58
CA ARG A 75 1.46 -8.75 -13.15
C ARG A 75 2.97 -8.94 -12.95
N ILE A 76 3.31 -9.98 -12.20
CA ILE A 76 4.70 -10.46 -11.97
C ILE A 76 5.30 -10.88 -13.31
#